data_AF-A0A952NBN9-F1
#
_entry.id   AF-A0A952NBN9-F1
#
_cell.length_a   1.000
_cell.length_b   1.000
_cell.length_c   1.000
_cell.angle_alpha   90.00
_cell.angle_beta   90.00
_cell.angle_gamma   90.00
#
_symmetry.space_group_name_H-M   'P 1'
#
loop_
_entity.id
_entity.type
_entity.pdbx_description
1 polymer ?
#
loop_
_entity_poly.entity_id
_entity_poly.type
_entity_poly.pdbx_seq_one_letter_code
_entity_poly.pdbx_strand_id
1 'polypeptide(L)'
;MFALILTAALGFAVSPSLATANPSTEPVQGFIHHYGAEVLVTLNNSIGRFYRLSATEPQVQKSLDRLEDGDFLMAKAQLDHEAGRVVVDTIDLVGLRRLIGLWSSTSSAGFINFQSYSDVNIYSLTLPLDLSGFLSDRRQFKYYLVPTQGREWAMMFSDGKKSRLAFMDLENNKASLRVTDPETGRVTEELRLQKLVQ
;
A
#
# COMPACT_ATOMS: atom_id res chain seq x y z
N MET A 1 46.14 73.97 9.94
CA MET A 1 45.99 72.71 10.69
C MET A 1 44.51 72.37 10.68
N PHE A 2 44.05 71.54 9.74
CA PHE A 2 42.63 71.15 9.60
C PHE A 2 42.51 69.66 9.87
N ALA A 3 41.64 69.30 10.82
CA ALA A 3 41.32 67.93 11.18
C ALA A 3 40.17 67.41 10.32
N LEU A 4 40.38 66.27 9.66
CA LEU A 4 39.37 65.55 8.88
C LEU A 4 38.80 64.44 9.78
N ILE A 5 37.51 64.46 10.07
CA ILE A 5 36.81 63.38 10.79
C ILE A 5 36.16 62.47 9.74
N LEU A 6 36.61 61.22 9.69
CA LEU A 6 36.09 60.18 8.82
C LEU A 6 34.99 59.41 9.57
N THR A 7 33.73 59.57 9.17
CA THR A 7 32.60 58.82 9.73
C THR A 7 32.34 57.59 8.87
N ALA A 8 32.69 56.40 9.36
CA ALA A 8 32.38 55.13 8.70
C ALA A 8 30.96 54.68 9.11
N ALA A 9 30.03 54.68 8.16
CA ALA A 9 28.70 54.10 8.32
C ALA A 9 28.75 52.59 8.01
N LEU A 10 28.55 51.75 9.03
CA LEU A 10 28.36 50.31 8.88
C LEU A 10 26.94 50.04 8.38
N GLY A 11 26.79 49.76 7.08
CA GLY A 11 25.54 49.27 6.50
C GLY A 11 25.38 47.77 6.75
N PHE A 12 24.40 47.38 7.55
CA PHE A 12 23.97 45.98 7.66
C PHE A 12 23.08 45.65 6.46
N ALA A 13 23.59 44.84 5.53
CA ALA A 13 22.78 44.25 4.47
C ALA A 13 21.96 43.10 5.05
N VAL A 14 20.64 43.28 5.13
CA VAL A 14 19.70 42.20 5.44
C VAL A 14 19.45 41.45 4.13
N SER A 15 20.09 40.29 3.97
CA SER A 15 19.81 39.40 2.85
C SER A 15 18.37 38.87 2.96
N PRO A 16 17.52 39.03 1.93
CA PRO A 16 16.21 38.39 1.93
C PRO A 16 16.40 36.87 1.89
N SER A 17 15.93 36.16 2.92
CA SER A 17 15.83 34.71 2.85
C SER A 17 14.71 34.35 1.88
N LEU A 18 15.08 33.72 0.77
CA LEU A 18 14.12 33.07 -0.10
C LEU A 18 13.54 31.89 0.69
N ALA A 19 12.34 32.09 1.25
CA ALA A 19 11.54 30.99 1.77
C ALA A 19 11.19 30.10 0.57
N THR A 20 11.93 29.01 0.38
CA THR A 20 11.53 27.92 -0.51
C THR A 20 10.21 27.39 0.05
N ALA A 21 9.10 27.70 -0.64
CA ALA A 21 7.82 27.07 -0.35
C ALA A 21 8.04 25.57 -0.52
N ASN A 22 8.02 24.84 0.60
CA ASN A 22 8.05 23.39 0.53
C ASN A 22 6.84 22.96 -0.30
N PRO A 23 7.03 22.15 -1.37
CA PRO A 23 5.92 21.63 -2.14
C PRO A 23 4.94 20.95 -1.18
N SER A 24 3.67 21.35 -1.25
CA SER A 24 2.65 20.83 -0.35
C SER A 24 2.37 19.37 -0.69
N THR A 25 2.64 18.48 0.26
CA THR A 25 2.23 17.08 0.17
C THR A 25 0.72 16.97 0.40
N GLU A 26 0.02 16.28 -0.48
CA GLU A 26 -1.42 16.04 -0.41
C GLU A 26 -1.76 14.54 -0.50
N PRO A 27 -2.92 14.10 0.03
CA PRO A 27 -3.36 12.73 -0.13
C PRO A 27 -3.83 12.46 -1.57
N VAL A 28 -3.29 11.42 -2.19
CA VAL A 28 -3.65 10.97 -3.53
C VAL A 28 -4.16 9.54 -3.50
N GLN A 29 -5.09 9.23 -4.41
CA GLN A 29 -5.62 7.88 -4.58
C GLN A 29 -5.90 7.61 -6.05
N GLY A 30 -5.60 6.39 -6.51
CA GLY A 30 -5.71 6.06 -7.92
C GLY A 30 -5.32 4.64 -8.26
N PHE A 31 -5.28 4.37 -9.57
CA PHE A 31 -4.95 3.07 -10.13
C PHE A 31 -3.63 3.11 -10.90
N ILE A 32 -2.86 2.04 -10.77
CA ILE A 32 -1.54 1.87 -11.39
C ILE A 32 -1.69 1.37 -12.82
N HIS A 33 -0.83 1.88 -13.70
CA HIS A 33 -0.70 1.47 -15.10
C HIS A 33 0.78 1.43 -15.50
N HIS A 34 1.19 0.41 -16.24
CA HIS A 34 2.53 0.27 -16.78
C HIS A 34 2.53 0.54 -18.27
N TYR A 35 3.49 1.34 -18.72
CA TYR A 35 3.75 1.56 -20.13
C TYR A 35 5.24 1.36 -20.39
N GLY A 36 5.61 0.13 -20.76
CA GLY A 36 7.01 -0.27 -20.85
C GLY A 36 7.67 -0.27 -19.46
N ALA A 37 8.66 0.60 -19.27
CA ALA A 37 9.36 0.77 -17.99
C ALA A 37 8.77 1.89 -17.12
N GLU A 38 7.80 2.65 -17.62
CA GLU A 38 7.19 3.75 -16.86
C GLU A 38 6.01 3.25 -16.03
N VAL A 39 5.99 3.63 -14.75
CA VAL A 39 4.85 3.47 -13.85
C VAL A 39 4.03 4.75 -13.88
N LEU A 40 2.76 4.63 -14.22
CA LEU A 40 1.79 5.70 -14.31
C LEU A 40 0.67 5.49 -13.29
N VAL A 41 0.00 6.58 -12.91
CA VAL A 41 -1.20 6.54 -12.07
C VAL A 41 -2.32 7.35 -12.69
N THR A 42 -3.54 6.82 -12.64
CA THR A 42 -4.77 7.59 -12.87
C THR A 42 -5.37 7.95 -11.52
N LEU A 43 -5.45 9.25 -11.20
CA LEU A 43 -6.03 9.71 -9.94
C LEU A 43 -7.56 9.71 -10.00
N ASN A 44 -8.23 9.34 -8.91
CA ASN A 44 -9.69 9.26 -8.85
C ASN A 44 -10.39 10.61 -9.16
N ASN A 45 -9.71 11.72 -8.89
CA ASN A 45 -10.22 13.08 -9.16
C ASN A 45 -9.82 13.62 -10.55
N SER A 46 -9.10 12.84 -11.36
CA SER A 46 -8.52 13.27 -12.65
C SER A 46 -8.85 12.27 -13.76
N ILE A 47 -10.12 12.23 -14.17
CA ILE A 47 -10.61 11.28 -15.18
C ILE A 47 -9.83 11.45 -16.51
N GLY A 48 -9.31 10.34 -17.04
CA GLY A 48 -8.64 10.28 -18.34
C GLY A 48 -7.24 10.88 -18.39
N ARG A 49 -6.64 11.22 -17.24
CA ARG A 49 -5.26 11.72 -17.15
C ARG A 49 -4.35 10.70 -16.49
N PHE A 50 -3.17 10.53 -17.08
CA PHE A 50 -2.09 9.71 -16.54
C PHE A 50 -1.00 10.63 -15.99
N TYR A 51 -0.52 10.31 -14.81
CA TYR A 51 0.62 10.99 -14.18
C TYR A 51 1.77 10.00 -14.06
N ARG A 52 3.00 10.44 -14.36
CA ARG A 52 4.19 9.64 -14.09
C ARG A 52 4.41 9.55 -12.59
N LEU A 53 4.51 8.32 -12.09
CA LEU A 53 4.67 8.02 -10.68
C LEU A 53 6.14 7.81 -10.36
N SER A 54 6.62 8.43 -9.28
CA SER A 54 7.98 8.24 -8.77
C SER A 54 7.99 8.46 -7.26
N ALA A 55 9.06 8.06 -6.59
CA ALA A 55 9.29 8.38 -5.19
C ALA A 55 10.70 8.92 -4.98
N THR A 56 10.87 9.80 -3.99
CA THR A 56 12.18 10.30 -3.57
C THR A 56 12.93 9.25 -2.74
N GLU A 57 12.20 8.52 -1.88
CA GLU A 57 12.76 7.48 -1.01
C GLU A 57 12.87 6.14 -1.74
N PRO A 58 14.08 5.52 -1.81
CA PRO A 58 14.28 4.26 -2.53
C PRO A 58 13.38 3.10 -2.07
N GLN A 59 13.01 3.03 -0.79
CA GLN A 59 12.12 1.98 -0.29
C GLN A 59 10.67 2.15 -0.76
N VAL A 60 10.23 3.40 -0.90
CA VAL A 60 8.92 3.72 -1.47
C VAL A 60 8.92 3.40 -2.95
N GLN A 61 9.99 3.76 -3.68
CA GLN A 61 10.13 3.42 -5.10
C GLN A 61 10.06 1.90 -5.31
N LYS A 62 10.81 1.11 -4.53
CA LYS A 62 10.73 -0.36 -4.58
C LYS A 62 9.33 -0.92 -4.31
N SER A 63 8.54 -0.24 -3.49
CA SER A 63 7.17 -0.64 -3.21
C SER A 63 6.24 -0.32 -4.38
N LEU A 64 6.46 0.81 -5.06
CA LEU A 64 5.75 1.18 -6.29
C LEU A 64 6.08 0.22 -7.43
N ASP A 65 7.35 -0.16 -7.58
CA ASP A 65 7.82 -1.09 -8.63
C ASP A 65 7.23 -2.52 -8.49
N ARG A 66 6.65 -2.85 -7.32
CA ARG A 66 5.99 -4.14 -7.05
C ARG A 66 4.50 -4.15 -7.41
N LEU A 67 3.91 -2.99 -7.66
CA LEU A 67 2.51 -2.86 -8.05
C LEU A 67 2.37 -3.23 -9.53
N GLU A 68 1.20 -3.75 -9.90
CA GLU A 68 0.87 -4.17 -11.26
C GLU A 68 -0.32 -3.38 -11.83
N ASP A 69 -0.64 -3.62 -13.10
CA ASP A 69 -1.74 -2.95 -13.79
C ASP A 69 -3.11 -3.17 -13.14
N GLY A 70 -3.73 -2.06 -12.76
CA GLY A 70 -5.00 -2.04 -12.05
C GLY A 70 -4.89 -2.28 -10.55
N ASP A 71 -3.67 -2.32 -9.98
CA ASP A 71 -3.52 -2.18 -8.53
C ASP A 71 -3.97 -0.77 -8.10
N PHE A 72 -4.52 -0.70 -6.90
CA PHE A 72 -4.97 0.54 -6.28
C PHE A 72 -3.90 1.06 -5.31
N LEU A 73 -3.74 2.38 -5.25
CA LEU A 73 -2.79 3.07 -4.38
C LEU A 73 -3.49 4.19 -3.63
N MET A 74 -3.22 4.30 -2.33
CA MET A 74 -3.44 5.51 -1.51
C MET A 74 -2.12 5.94 -0.89
N ALA A 75 -1.79 7.21 -1.05
CA ALA A 75 -0.49 7.72 -0.69
C ALA A 75 -0.54 9.21 -0.33
N LYS A 76 0.54 9.69 0.27
CA LYS A 76 0.86 11.12 0.36
C LYS A 76 1.88 11.46 -0.70
N ALA A 77 1.61 12.48 -1.50
CA ALA A 77 2.46 12.83 -2.64
C ALA A 77 2.47 14.33 -2.92
N GLN A 78 3.50 14.76 -3.63
CA GLN A 78 3.56 16.06 -4.27
C GLN A 78 3.04 15.92 -5.71
N LEU A 79 2.03 16.73 -6.05
CA LEU A 79 1.39 16.69 -7.36
C LEU A 79 1.84 17.86 -8.22
N ASP A 80 2.47 17.56 -9.36
CA ASP A 80 2.80 18.54 -10.38
C ASP A 80 1.88 18.31 -11.58
N HIS A 81 0.79 19.07 -11.61
CA HIS A 81 -0.20 18.99 -12.69
C HIS A 81 0.33 19.46 -14.04
N GLU A 82 1.30 20.39 -14.05
CA GLU A 82 1.85 20.94 -15.29
C GLU A 82 2.84 19.96 -15.93
N ALA A 83 3.70 19.35 -15.13
CA ALA A 83 4.63 18.32 -15.60
C ALA A 83 4.01 16.92 -15.71
N GLY A 84 2.78 16.73 -15.22
CA GLY A 84 2.09 15.44 -15.21
C GLY A 84 2.80 14.41 -14.33
N ARG A 85 3.25 14.81 -13.13
CA ARG A 85 4.03 13.96 -12.22
C ARG A 85 3.39 13.87 -10.84
N VAL A 86 3.52 12.69 -10.23
CA VAL A 86 3.17 12.41 -8.85
C VAL A 86 4.44 11.89 -8.17
N VAL A 87 4.95 12.64 -7.19
CA VAL A 87 6.12 12.24 -6.40
C VAL A 87 5.64 11.77 -5.04
N VAL A 88 5.67 10.46 -4.81
CA VAL A 88 5.14 9.81 -3.61
C VAL A 88 6.15 9.94 -2.46
N ASP A 89 5.68 10.45 -1.33
CA ASP A 89 6.42 10.55 -0.09
C ASP A 89 6.19 9.30 0.78
N THR A 90 4.91 8.91 0.99
CA THR A 90 4.54 7.71 1.76
C THR A 90 3.38 6.97 1.12
N ILE A 91 3.39 5.64 1.21
CA ILE A 91 2.28 4.79 0.79
C ILE A 91 1.48 4.40 2.04
N ASP A 92 0.23 4.82 2.09
CA ASP A 92 -0.65 4.54 3.22
C ASP A 92 -1.33 3.19 3.07
N LEU A 93 -1.76 2.85 1.85
CA LEU A 93 -2.47 1.60 1.54
C LEU A 93 -2.28 1.21 0.08
N VAL A 94 -2.28 -0.10 -0.19
CA VAL A 94 -2.36 -0.66 -1.54
C VAL A 94 -3.52 -1.65 -1.66
N GLY A 95 -4.07 -1.77 -2.86
CA GLY A 95 -5.04 -2.79 -3.23
C GLY A 95 -4.49 -3.61 -4.40
N LEU A 96 -4.17 -4.89 -4.15
CA LEU A 96 -3.57 -5.74 -5.18
C LEU A 96 -4.65 -6.44 -6.00
N ARG A 97 -4.77 -6.10 -7.28
CA ARG A 97 -5.78 -6.67 -8.19
C ARG A 97 -5.61 -8.18 -8.34
N ARG A 98 -4.37 -8.65 -8.45
CA ARG A 98 -4.06 -10.08 -8.55
C ARG A 98 -4.50 -10.89 -7.32
N LEU A 99 -4.70 -10.25 -6.16
CA LEU A 99 -5.22 -10.90 -4.96
C LEU A 99 -6.72 -11.18 -5.05
N ILE A 100 -7.49 -10.36 -5.78
CA ILE A 100 -8.94 -10.51 -5.92
C ILE A 100 -9.26 -11.86 -6.56
N GLY A 101 -10.22 -12.58 -5.98
CA GLY A 101 -10.69 -13.89 -6.43
C GLY A 101 -10.68 -14.96 -5.34
N LEU A 102 -10.95 -16.20 -5.77
CA LEU A 102 -11.08 -17.35 -4.89
C LEU A 102 -9.76 -18.11 -4.77
N TRP A 103 -9.37 -18.40 -3.52
CA TRP A 103 -8.15 -19.10 -3.14
C TRP A 103 -8.50 -20.32 -2.30
N SER A 104 -7.87 -21.47 -2.55
CA SER A 104 -7.92 -22.62 -1.66
C SER A 104 -6.73 -22.62 -0.73
N SER A 105 -6.96 -22.92 0.55
CA SER A 105 -5.86 -23.23 1.47
C SER A 105 -5.37 -24.65 1.21
N THR A 106 -4.06 -24.82 1.00
CA THR A 106 -3.44 -26.16 0.90
C THR A 106 -3.09 -26.72 2.28
N SER A 107 -3.02 -25.85 3.30
CA SER A 107 -2.66 -26.22 4.68
C SER A 107 -3.87 -26.52 5.56
N SER A 108 -5.07 -26.11 5.15
CA SER A 108 -6.31 -26.27 5.90
C SER A 108 -7.50 -26.45 4.96
N ALA A 109 -8.53 -27.18 5.39
CA ALA A 109 -9.75 -27.33 4.61
C ALA A 109 -10.55 -26.01 4.59
N GLY A 110 -10.52 -25.29 3.47
CA GLY A 110 -11.27 -24.06 3.32
C GLY A 110 -10.89 -23.23 2.09
N PHE A 111 -11.68 -22.18 1.88
CA PHE A 111 -11.49 -21.22 0.79
C PHE A 111 -11.48 -19.79 1.32
N ILE A 112 -10.70 -18.93 0.67
CA ILE A 112 -10.63 -17.50 0.95
C ILE A 112 -11.00 -16.77 -0.33
N ASN A 113 -12.00 -15.91 -0.28
CA ASN A 113 -12.47 -15.13 -1.42
C ASN A 113 -12.23 -13.64 -1.15
N PHE A 114 -11.21 -13.07 -1.80
CA PHE A 114 -10.99 -11.62 -1.79
C PHE A 114 -11.93 -10.99 -2.81
N GLN A 115 -13.02 -10.39 -2.35
CA GLN A 115 -14.09 -9.87 -3.20
C GLN A 115 -13.79 -8.49 -3.77
N SER A 116 -13.05 -7.69 -3.02
CA SER A 116 -12.67 -6.31 -3.35
C SER A 116 -11.30 -6.00 -2.73
N TYR A 117 -10.77 -4.80 -2.93
CA TYR A 117 -9.54 -4.35 -2.25
C TYR A 117 -9.67 -4.21 -0.72
N SER A 118 -10.89 -4.34 -0.17
CA SER A 118 -11.13 -4.20 1.27
C SER A 118 -11.94 -5.32 1.89
N ASP A 119 -12.51 -6.23 1.09
CA ASP A 119 -13.43 -7.28 1.56
C ASP A 119 -12.89 -8.67 1.27
N VAL A 120 -12.88 -9.51 2.30
CA VAL A 120 -12.52 -10.92 2.18
C VAL A 120 -13.54 -11.79 2.92
N ASN A 121 -13.93 -12.90 2.31
CA ASN A 121 -14.69 -13.96 2.98
C ASN A 121 -13.80 -15.18 3.20
N ILE A 122 -13.83 -15.73 4.40
CA ILE A 122 -13.16 -16.98 4.74
C ILE A 122 -14.25 -18.03 4.98
N TYR A 123 -14.13 -19.13 4.25
CA TYR A 123 -15.01 -20.30 4.33
C TYR A 123 -14.21 -21.43 4.95
N SER A 124 -14.53 -21.80 6.18
CA SER A 124 -13.95 -22.98 6.83
C SER A 124 -14.88 -24.18 6.65
N LEU A 125 -14.32 -25.30 6.21
CA LEU A 125 -15.04 -26.56 6.12
C LEU A 125 -14.69 -27.41 7.35
N THR A 126 -15.69 -27.64 8.20
CA THR A 126 -15.56 -28.57 9.32
C THR A 126 -16.30 -29.85 8.96
N LEU A 127 -15.57 -30.97 8.99
CA LEU A 127 -16.16 -32.30 8.96
C LEU A 127 -16.57 -32.66 10.41
N PRO A 128 -17.87 -32.72 10.74
CA PRO A 128 -18.29 -33.22 12.02
C PRO A 128 -17.98 -34.72 12.12
N LEU A 129 -17.64 -35.17 13.34
CA LEU A 129 -17.19 -36.53 13.63
C LEU A 129 -18.25 -37.60 13.35
N ASP A 130 -19.52 -37.20 13.29
CA ASP A 130 -20.67 -38.07 13.05
C ASP A 130 -21.03 -38.22 11.56
N LEU A 131 -20.21 -37.67 10.65
CA LEU A 131 -20.40 -37.75 9.19
C LEU A 131 -21.77 -37.22 8.71
N SER A 132 -22.48 -36.42 9.51
CA SER A 132 -23.84 -35.97 9.21
C SER A 132 -23.92 -34.86 8.14
N GLY A 133 -22.84 -34.60 7.41
CA GLY A 133 -22.71 -33.57 6.38
C GLY A 133 -21.56 -32.60 6.65
N PHE A 134 -21.26 -31.72 5.70
CA PHE A 134 -20.23 -30.69 5.88
C PHE A 134 -20.84 -29.45 6.55
N LEU A 135 -20.22 -28.97 7.63
CA LEU A 135 -20.56 -27.66 8.19
C LEU A 135 -19.63 -26.61 7.55
N SER A 136 -20.22 -25.68 6.81
CA SER A 136 -19.51 -24.51 6.28
C SER A 136 -19.78 -23.30 7.17
N ASP A 137 -18.74 -22.75 7.78
CA ASP A 137 -18.81 -21.43 8.43
C ASP A 137 -18.24 -20.38 7.48
N ARG A 138 -18.99 -19.30 7.25
CA ARG A 138 -18.58 -18.16 6.42
C ARG A 138 -18.40 -16.95 7.33
N ARG A 139 -17.20 -16.39 7.31
CA ARG A 139 -16.88 -15.14 8.01
C ARG A 139 -16.44 -14.09 7.03
N GLN A 140 -16.97 -12.89 7.18
CA GLN A 140 -16.57 -11.72 6.39
C GLN A 140 -15.64 -10.85 7.22
N PHE A 141 -14.54 -10.41 6.60
CA PHE A 141 -13.57 -9.51 7.19
C PHE A 141 -13.37 -8.31 6.27
N LYS A 142 -13.07 -7.17 6.89
CA LYS A 142 -12.36 -6.08 6.21
C LYS A 142 -10.87 -6.35 6.26
N TYR A 143 -10.15 -6.01 5.19
CA TYR A 143 -8.70 -6.06 5.19
C TYR A 143 -8.10 -4.82 4.52
N TYR A 144 -6.83 -4.60 4.80
CA TYR A 144 -6.01 -3.63 4.09
C TYR A 144 -4.57 -4.13 3.98
N LEU A 145 -3.85 -3.61 2.99
CA LEU A 145 -2.46 -3.97 2.74
C LEU A 145 -1.58 -2.74 2.79
N VAL A 146 -0.42 -2.90 3.44
CA VAL A 146 0.63 -1.88 3.47
C VAL A 146 1.95 -2.51 3.02
N PRO A 147 2.82 -1.75 2.33
CA PRO A 147 4.14 -2.23 1.97
C PRO A 147 4.99 -2.49 3.23
N THR A 148 5.80 -3.54 3.18
CA THR A 148 6.85 -3.79 4.18
C THR A 148 8.23 -3.65 3.55
N GLN A 149 9.26 -3.67 4.39
CA GLN A 149 10.63 -3.77 3.93
C GLN A 149 10.86 -5.18 3.36
N GLY A 150 10.85 -5.33 2.03
CA GLY A 150 11.12 -6.59 1.34
C GLY A 150 10.08 -6.94 0.29
N ARG A 151 9.82 -8.26 0.14
CA ARG A 151 8.87 -8.82 -0.84
C ARG A 151 7.48 -9.07 -0.27
N GLU A 152 7.30 -8.93 1.04
CA GLU A 152 6.05 -9.19 1.72
C GLU A 152 5.14 -7.95 1.71
N TRP A 153 3.87 -8.18 1.95
CA TRP A 153 2.87 -7.17 2.26
C TRP A 153 2.35 -7.42 3.68
N ALA A 154 2.25 -6.37 4.49
CA ALA A 154 1.58 -6.50 5.77
C ALA A 154 0.08 -6.35 5.52
N MET A 155 -0.67 -7.36 5.93
CA MET A 155 -2.11 -7.43 5.85
C MET A 155 -2.68 -7.34 7.26
N MET A 156 -3.62 -6.45 7.47
CA MET A 156 -4.45 -6.49 8.67
C MET A 156 -5.88 -6.81 8.28
N PHE A 157 -6.50 -7.73 9.00
CA PHE A 157 -7.88 -8.14 8.76
C PHE A 157 -8.69 -8.08 10.06
N SER A 158 -9.95 -7.64 9.95
CA SER A 158 -10.84 -7.42 11.09
C SER A 158 -12.29 -7.79 10.75
N ASP A 159 -12.97 -8.43 11.69
CA ASP A 159 -14.41 -8.72 11.65
C ASP A 159 -15.22 -7.72 12.50
N GLY A 160 -14.59 -6.62 12.93
CA GLY A 160 -15.16 -5.62 13.84
C GLY A 160 -15.07 -6.00 15.33
N LYS A 161 -14.69 -7.23 15.67
CA LYS A 161 -14.48 -7.69 17.06
C LYS A 161 -13.02 -8.02 17.34
N LYS A 162 -12.35 -8.64 16.37
CA LYS A 162 -10.94 -9.05 16.46
C LYS A 162 -10.21 -8.56 15.23
N SER A 163 -9.02 -8.02 15.46
CA SER A 163 -8.07 -7.67 14.41
C SER A 163 -6.90 -8.64 14.46
N ARG A 164 -6.38 -9.01 13.30
CA ARG A 164 -5.18 -9.83 13.19
C ARG A 164 -4.22 -9.18 12.20
N LEU A 165 -2.93 -9.36 12.47
CA LEU A 165 -1.85 -8.97 11.57
C LEU A 165 -1.34 -10.23 10.87
N ALA A 166 -1.10 -10.14 9.57
CA ALA A 166 -0.39 -11.16 8.81
C ALA A 166 0.61 -10.54 7.85
N PHE A 167 1.62 -11.31 7.48
CA PHE A 167 2.57 -10.98 6.43
C PHE A 167 2.33 -11.92 5.27
N MET A 168 2.14 -11.34 4.09
CA MET A 168 1.80 -12.06 2.87
C MET A 168 2.93 -11.93 1.85
N ASP A 169 3.51 -13.05 1.45
CA ASP A 169 4.25 -13.14 0.20
C ASP A 169 3.29 -13.58 -0.90
N LEU A 170 3.30 -12.89 -2.04
CA LEU A 170 2.36 -13.08 -3.14
C LEU A 170 3.13 -13.26 -4.44
N GLU A 171 2.96 -14.43 -5.04
CA GLU A 171 3.62 -14.82 -6.28
C GLU A 171 2.59 -15.39 -7.25
N ASN A 172 2.14 -14.57 -8.20
CA ASN A 172 1.15 -14.95 -9.21
C ASN A 172 -0.12 -15.56 -8.59
N ASN A 173 -0.29 -16.87 -8.74
CA ASN A 173 -1.44 -17.64 -8.24
C ASN A 173 -1.17 -18.33 -6.90
N LYS A 174 -0.07 -18.00 -6.21
CA LYS A 174 0.30 -18.54 -4.90
C LYS A 174 0.47 -17.42 -3.90
N ALA A 175 0.05 -17.65 -2.67
CA ALA A 175 0.33 -16.75 -1.57
C ALA A 175 0.68 -17.54 -0.31
N SER A 176 1.60 -17.02 0.49
CA SER A 176 1.85 -17.51 1.84
C SER A 176 1.51 -16.43 2.84
N LEU A 177 0.62 -16.71 3.79
CA LEU A 177 0.28 -15.80 4.86
C LEU A 177 0.81 -16.33 6.18
N ARG A 178 1.61 -15.53 6.89
CA ARG A 178 1.99 -15.79 8.28
C ARG A 178 1.18 -14.89 9.18
N VAL A 179 0.21 -15.45 9.90
CA VAL A 179 -0.58 -14.72 10.88
C VAL A 179 0.21 -14.60 12.16
N THR A 180 0.27 -13.39 12.69
CA THR A 180 1.00 -13.06 13.91
C THR A 180 0.04 -12.52 14.95
N ASP A 181 0.28 -12.89 16.20
CA ASP A 181 -0.31 -12.21 17.34
C ASP A 181 0.25 -10.78 17.42
N PRO A 182 -0.60 -9.73 17.37
CA PRO A 182 -0.13 -8.35 17.33
C PRO A 182 0.48 -7.86 18.66
N GLU A 183 0.21 -8.54 19.78
CA GLU A 183 0.74 -8.16 21.10
C GLU A 183 2.11 -8.81 21.35
N THR A 184 2.28 -10.08 20.93
CA THR A 184 3.50 -10.85 21.21
C THR A 184 4.44 -10.97 20.02
N GLY A 185 3.99 -10.65 18.80
CA GLY A 185 4.73 -10.83 17.55
C GLY A 185 4.95 -12.29 17.13
N ARG A 186 4.41 -13.26 17.90
CA ARG A 186 4.58 -14.69 17.59
C ARG A 186 3.72 -15.08 16.39
N VAL A 187 4.30 -15.89 15.49
CA VAL A 187 3.53 -16.52 14.41
C VAL A 187 2.59 -17.55 15.03
N THR A 188 1.29 -17.37 14.80
CA THR A 188 0.22 -18.25 15.31
C THR A 188 -0.28 -19.22 14.24
N GLU A 189 -0.17 -18.85 12.96
CA GLU A 189 -0.68 -19.65 11.86
C GLU A 189 0.13 -19.36 10.58
N GLU A 190 0.36 -20.38 9.76
CA GLU A 190 0.91 -20.24 8.41
C GLU A 190 -0.05 -20.89 7.41
N LEU A 191 -0.54 -20.08 6.48
CA LEU A 191 -1.46 -20.50 5.43
C LEU A 191 -0.75 -20.43 4.08
N ARG A 192 -0.88 -21.50 3.30
CA ARG A 192 -0.45 -21.54 1.91
C ARG A 192 -1.68 -21.58 1.03
N LEU A 193 -1.79 -20.61 0.14
CA LEU A 193 -2.95 -20.39 -0.70
C LEU A 193 -2.60 -20.63 -2.17
N GLN A 194 -3.55 -21.21 -2.89
CA GLN A 194 -3.51 -21.39 -4.34
C GLN A 194 -4.77 -20.79 -4.95
N LYS A 195 -4.61 -19.87 -5.92
CA LYS A 195 -5.74 -19.24 -6.62
C LYS A 195 -6.42 -20.27 -7.52
N LEU A 196 -7.75 -20.35 -7.45
CA LEU A 196 -8.55 -21.36 -8.16
C LEU A 196 -9.03 -20.91 -9.54
N VAL A 197 -9.20 -19.60 -9.74
CA VAL A 197 -9.67 -19.02 -11.01
C VAL A 197 -8.92 -17.70 -11.24
N GLN A 198 -8.39 -17.50 -12.44
CA GLN A 198 -7.74 -16.25 -12.88
C GLN A 198 -8.75 -15.23 -13.38
#